data_AF-A0A8T5HM19-F1
#
_entry.id   AF-A0A8T5HM19-F1
#
_cell.length_a   1.000
_cell.length_b   1.000
_cell.length_c   1.000
_cell.angle_alpha   90.00
_cell.angle_beta   90.00
_cell.angle_gamma   90.00
#
_symmetry.space_group_name_H-M   'P 1'
#
loop_
_entity.id
_entity.type
_entity.pdbx_description
1 polymer ?
#
loop_
_entity_poly.entity_id
_entity_poly.type
_entity_poly.pdbx_seq_one_letter_code
_entity_poly.pdbx_strand_id
1 'polypeptide(L)'
;MKELKKEIKLIKERNARVEGDKAWETSWTRRALIVGLTYIVIVLFFYFAELPKPFINSIVPAVAFVLSTLSVGWVKKCWIGNK
;
A
#
# COMPACT_ATOMS: atom_id res chain seq x y z
N MET A 1 -34.68 -22.19 4.77
CA MET A 1 -33.79 -22.34 5.95
C MET A 1 -32.44 -23.00 5.63
N LYS A 2 -32.38 -24.17 4.98
CA LYS A 2 -31.10 -24.82 4.63
C LYS A 2 -30.29 -24.03 3.58
N GLU A 3 -30.95 -23.50 2.54
CA GLU A 3 -30.30 -22.66 1.51
C GLU A 3 -29.69 -21.38 2.07
N LEU A 4 -30.44 -20.63 2.89
CA LEU A 4 -29.94 -19.44 3.59
C LEU A 4 -28.68 -19.71 4.44
N LYS A 5 -28.63 -20.86 5.14
CA LYS A 5 -27.42 -21.25 5.90
C LYS A 5 -26.22 -21.49 4.98
N LYS A 6 -26.46 -22.03 3.78
CA LYS A 6 -25.44 -22.32 2.77
C LYS A 6 -24.89 -21.03 2.15
N GLU A 7 -25.77 -20.09 1.82
CA GLU A 7 -25.39 -18.75 1.33
C GLU A 7 -24.60 -17.96 2.38
N ILE A 8 -25.03 -17.97 3.65
CA ILE A 8 -24.30 -17.32 4.75
C ILE A 8 -22.89 -17.91 4.89
N LYS A 9 -22.73 -19.23 4.75
CA LYS A 9 -21.42 -19.88 4.82
C LYS A 9 -20.51 -19.43 3.68
N LEU A 10 -21.02 -19.41 2.44
CA LEU A 10 -20.31 -18.93 1.26
C LEU A 10 -19.88 -17.45 1.39
N ILE A 11 -20.76 -16.60 1.91
CA ILE A 11 -20.46 -15.18 2.15
C ILE A 11 -19.35 -15.04 3.20
N LYS A 12 -19.42 -15.79 4.31
CA LYS A 12 -18.37 -15.77 5.35
C LYS A 12 -17.02 -16.25 4.82
N GLU A 13 -17.00 -17.32 4.03
CA GLU A 13 -15.76 -17.85 3.42
C GLU A 13 -15.16 -16.85 2.42
N ARG A 14 -15.98 -16.17 1.62
CA ARG A 14 -15.51 -15.10 0.74
C ARG A 14 -14.99 -13.90 1.52
N ASN A 15 -15.75 -13.43 2.52
CA ASN A 15 -15.36 -12.27 3.31
C ASN A 15 -14.07 -12.53 4.09
N ALA A 16 -13.85 -13.74 4.61
CA ALA A 16 -12.60 -14.11 5.29
C ALA A 16 -11.38 -13.95 4.37
N ARG A 17 -11.49 -14.37 3.10
CA ARG A 17 -10.43 -14.17 2.10
C ARG A 17 -10.20 -12.69 1.83
N VAL A 18 -11.26 -11.93 1.57
CA VAL A 18 -11.19 -10.49 1.27
C VAL A 18 -10.60 -9.69 2.44
N GLU A 19 -10.97 -10.00 3.68
CA GLU A 19 -10.42 -9.31 4.85
C GLU A 19 -8.94 -9.65 5.07
N GLY A 20 -8.51 -10.88 4.75
CA GLY A 20 -7.09 -11.25 4.73
C GLY A 20 -6.30 -10.42 3.72
N ASP A 21 -6.80 -10.29 2.50
CA ASP A 21 -6.17 -9.48 1.46
C ASP A 21 -6.12 -7.99 1.84
N LYS A 22 -7.21 -7.44 2.39
CA LYS A 22 -7.23 -6.06 2.91
C LYS A 22 -6.22 -5.84 4.04
N ALA A 23 -6.11 -6.79 4.96
CA ALA A 23 -5.17 -6.72 6.07
C ALA A 23 -3.73 -6.73 5.54
N TRP A 24 -3.42 -7.54 4.53
CA TRP A 24 -2.13 -7.50 3.84
C TRP A 24 -1.89 -6.15 3.15
N GLU A 25 -2.87 -5.65 2.41
CA GLU A 25 -2.74 -4.38 1.69
C GLU A 25 -2.49 -3.18 2.62
N THR A 26 -3.08 -3.20 3.81
CA THR A 26 -2.93 -2.16 4.83
C THR A 26 -1.78 -2.43 5.81
N SER A 27 -1.13 -3.59 5.70
CA SER A 27 -0.05 -3.98 6.61
C SER A 27 1.16 -3.05 6.51
N TRP A 28 1.79 -2.83 7.66
CA TRP A 28 3.08 -2.13 7.74
C TRP A 28 4.19 -2.92 7.03
N THR A 29 4.09 -4.24 6.99
CA THR A 29 5.03 -5.12 6.28
C THR A 29 5.10 -4.79 4.80
N ARG A 30 3.95 -4.67 4.12
CA ARG A 30 3.90 -4.28 2.70
C ARG A 30 4.46 -2.88 2.49
N ARG A 31 4.13 -1.93 3.37
CA ARG A 31 4.64 -0.55 3.29
C ARG A 31 6.17 -0.50 3.43
N ALA A 32 6.72 -1.18 4.43
CA ALA A 32 8.17 -1.25 4.65
C ALA A 32 8.89 -1.91 3.46
N LEU A 33 8.31 -2.98 2.90
CA LEU A 33 8.85 -3.66 1.73
C LEU A 33 8.87 -2.75 0.49
N ILE A 34 7.78 -2.03 0.22
CA ILE A 34 7.73 -1.10 -0.93
C ILE A 34 8.71 0.07 -0.73
N VAL A 35 8.78 0.64 0.47
CA VAL A 35 9.74 1.72 0.79
C VAL A 35 11.17 1.24 0.59
N GLY A 36 11.52 0.07 1.13
CA GLY A 36 12.85 -0.51 1.02
C GLY A 36 13.24 -0.79 -0.43
N LEU A 37 12.36 -1.45 -1.20
CA LEU A 37 12.61 -1.73 -2.62
C LEU A 37 12.75 -0.45 -3.44
N THR A 38 11.86 0.53 -3.22
CA THR A 38 11.91 1.83 -3.90
C THR A 38 13.23 2.54 -3.63
N TYR A 39 13.65 2.59 -2.35
CA TYR A 39 14.93 3.17 -1.95
C TYR A 39 16.11 2.49 -2.66
N ILE A 40 16.18 1.15 -2.61
CA ILE A 40 17.26 0.38 -3.26
C ILE A 40 17.32 0.67 -4.76
N VAL A 41 16.19 0.63 -5.46
CA VAL A 41 16.15 0.87 -6.91
C VAL A 41 16.64 2.28 -7.26
N ILE A 42 16.23 3.29 -6.51
CA ILE A 42 16.64 4.68 -6.78
C ILE A 42 18.09 4.94 -6.40
N VAL A 43 18.58 4.37 -5.30
CA VAL A 43 20.00 4.43 -4.93
C VAL A 43 20.86 3.83 -6.05
N LEU A 44 20.49 2.65 -6.54
CA LEU A 44 21.20 2.01 -7.66
C LEU A 44 21.16 2.90 -8.91
N PHE A 45 19.98 3.41 -9.27
CA PHE A 45 19.83 4.29 -10.42
C PHE A 45 20.70 5.56 -10.31
N PHE A 46 20.70 6.24 -9.16
CA PHE A 46 21.52 7.43 -8.94
C PHE A 46 23.02 7.12 -8.88
N TYR A 47 23.39 5.93 -8.41
CA TYR A 47 24.76 5.47 -8.42
C TYR A 47 25.27 5.25 -9.84
N PHE A 48 24.49 4.56 -10.69
CA PHE A 48 24.86 4.33 -12.10
C PHE A 48 24.78 5.60 -12.96
N ALA A 49 23.92 6.55 -12.61
CA ALA A 49 23.78 7.83 -13.30
C ALA A 49 24.80 8.88 -12.85
N GLU A 50 25.76 8.54 -11.96
CA GLU A 50 26.77 9.44 -11.40
C GLU A 50 26.19 10.74 -10.82
N LEU A 51 24.97 10.67 -10.27
CA LEU A 51 24.29 11.82 -9.71
C LEU A 51 24.86 12.17 -8.33
N PRO A 52 24.95 13.47 -7.98
CA PRO A 52 25.51 13.88 -6.71
C PRO A 52 24.62 13.39 -5.55
N LYS A 53 25.25 12.89 -4.47
CA LYS A 53 24.61 12.48 -3.22
C LYS A 53 23.47 11.44 -3.40
N PRO A 54 23.75 10.27 -4.01
CA PRO A 54 22.74 9.26 -4.37
C PRO A 54 21.95 8.76 -3.15
N PHE A 55 22.59 8.63 -1.98
CA PHE A 55 21.97 8.17 -0.73
C PHE A 55 21.03 9.18 -0.08
N ILE A 56 21.25 10.48 -0.30
CA ILE A 56 20.41 11.56 0.27
C ILE A 56 19.24 11.83 -0.67
N ASN A 57 19.49 11.90 -1.98
CA ASN A 57 18.44 12.21 -2.95
C ASN A 57 17.41 11.09 -3.07
N SER A 58 17.80 9.84 -2.82
CA SER A 58 16.90 8.67 -2.79
C SER A 58 15.94 8.65 -1.60
N ILE A 59 16.14 9.53 -0.60
CA ILE A 59 15.17 9.72 0.49
C ILE A 59 13.90 10.41 -0.04
N VAL A 60 14.03 11.29 -1.05
CA VAL A 60 12.89 12.08 -1.57
C VAL A 60 11.76 11.18 -2.08
N PRO A 61 12.01 10.15 -2.92
CA PRO A 61 10.92 9.30 -3.39
C PRO A 61 10.39 8.33 -2.32
N ALA A 62 11.22 7.92 -1.36
CA ALA A 62 10.76 7.13 -0.21
C ALA A 62 9.79 7.93 0.66
N VAL A 63 10.10 9.20 0.93
CA VAL A 63 9.23 10.13 1.66
C VAL A 63 7.96 10.45 0.86
N ALA A 64 8.08 10.66 -0.46
CA ALA A 64 6.93 10.88 -1.34
C ALA A 64 5.97 9.67 -1.34
N PHE A 65 6.51 8.44 -1.34
CA PHE A 65 5.70 7.23 -1.23
C PHE A 65 4.95 7.18 0.10
N VAL A 66 5.63 7.40 1.24
CA VAL A 66 4.98 7.42 2.55
C VAL A 66 3.89 8.48 2.62
N LEU A 67 4.17 9.71 2.16
CA LEU A 67 3.18 10.79 2.09
C LEU A 67 1.96 10.40 1.24
N SER A 68 2.16 9.72 0.11
CA SER A 68 1.05 9.23 -0.73
C SER A 68 0.17 8.22 0.02
N THR A 69 0.76 7.30 0.80
CA THR A 69 -0.02 6.32 1.57
C THR A 69 -0.88 6.95 2.66
N LEU A 70 -0.48 8.12 3.18
CA LEU A 70 -1.21 8.86 4.20
C LEU A 70 -2.26 9.81 3.59
N SER A 71 -1.95 10.47 2.47
CA SER A 71 -2.82 11.45 1.84
C SER A 71 -3.97 10.81 1.07
N VAL A 72 -3.74 9.71 0.35
CA VAL A 72 -4.77 9.07 -0.49
C VAL A 72 -5.98 8.61 0.33
N GLY A 73 -5.78 8.15 1.57
CA GLY A 73 -6.87 7.77 2.46
C GLY A 73 -7.75 8.95 2.87
N TRP A 74 -7.13 10.12 3.09
CA TRP A 74 -7.85 11.36 3.40
C TRP A 74 -8.60 11.89 2.18
N VAL A 75 -7.94 11.95 1.01
CA VAL A 75 -8.56 12.37 -0.27
C VAL A 75 -9.78 11.50 -0.60
N LYS A 76 -9.69 10.18 -0.41
CA LYS A 76 -10.81 9.25 -0.61
C LYS A 76 -12.01 9.59 0.30
N LYS A 77 -11.76 9.89 1.58
CA LYS A 77 -12.82 10.27 2.53
C LYS A 77 -13.51 11.56 2.11
N CYS A 78 -12.74 12.58 1.70
CA CYS A 78 -13.28 13.83 1.19
C CYS A 78 -14.13 13.63 -0.07
N TRP A 79 -13.69 12.81 -1.03
CA TRP A 79 -14.44 12.55 -2.25
C TRP A 79 -15.77 11.82 -2.01
N ILE A 80 -15.79 10.84 -1.10
CA ILE A 80 -17.03 10.12 -0.73
C ILE A 80 -18.00 11.03 0.01
N GLY A 81 -17.52 11.90 0.92
CA GLY A 81 -18.38 12.82 1.67
C GLY A 81 -18.96 13.98 0.84
N ASN A 82 -18.41 14.22 -0.35
CA ASN A 82 -18.88 15.24 -1.28
C ASN A 82 -19.80 14.67 -2.38
N LYS A 83 -20.26 13.43 -2.21
CA LYS A 83 -21.13 12.68 -3.13
C LYS A 83 -22.39 12.24 -2.41
#